data_AF-A0A2I3HRA7-F1
#
_entry.id   AF-A0A2I3HRA7-F1
#
_cell.length_a   1.000
_cell.length_b   1.000
_cell.length_c   1.000
_cell.angle_alpha   90.00
_cell.angle_beta   90.00
_cell.angle_gamma   90.00
#
_symmetry.space_group_name_H-M   'P 1'
#
loop_
_entity.id
_entity.type
_entity.pdbx_description
1 polymer ?
#
loop_
_entity_poly.entity_id
_entity_poly.type
_entity_poly.pdbx_seq_one_letter_code
_entity_poly.pdbx_strand_id
1 'polypeptide(L)'
;MAVPGPAPGAGPRLDLQFLQRFLQILNQLVIYQVGLIPSQYYGVLGNKDLEGFKTLTILAVMLIVLNSTLKSFDQFTCNLLYVSWRKDLTEHLHCLYFRGRVYYTLNVLRDDIDNPDQRISQDVERFCRQLSSMASKLIISPFTLIYYTYQCFQRFKHMQIRVNAEPAAFYSWHQHL
;
A
#
# COMPACT_ATOMS: atom_id res chain seq x y z
N MET A 1 -18.74 37.58 19.74
CA MET A 1 -17.85 36.61 20.42
C MET A 1 -17.90 35.32 19.63
N ALA A 2 -16.90 35.06 18.80
CA ALA A 2 -16.77 33.80 18.09
C ALA A 2 -16.13 32.79 19.05
N VAL A 3 -16.86 31.75 19.42
CA VAL A 3 -16.29 30.59 20.11
C VAL A 3 -15.36 29.91 19.10
N PRO A 4 -14.06 29.71 19.40
CA PRO A 4 -13.20 28.96 18.53
C PRO A 4 -13.66 27.50 18.59
N GLY A 5 -14.19 26.99 17.47
CA GLY A 5 -14.46 25.57 17.31
C GLY A 5 -13.14 24.78 17.48
N PRO A 6 -13.19 23.56 18.05
CA PRO A 6 -11.98 22.78 18.26
C PRO A 6 -11.29 22.55 16.91
N ALA A 7 -9.97 22.77 16.87
CA ALA A 7 -9.13 22.49 15.72
C ALA A 7 -9.44 21.09 15.16
N PRO A 8 -9.45 20.88 13.83
CA PRO A 8 -9.75 19.58 13.25
C PRO A 8 -8.70 18.59 13.73
N GLY A 9 -9.05 17.84 14.77
CA GLY A 9 -8.22 16.79 15.30
C GLY A 9 -7.90 15.83 14.16
N ALA A 10 -6.62 15.62 13.93
CA ALA A 10 -6.11 14.42 13.29
C ALA A 10 -6.59 13.22 14.14
N GLY A 11 -7.84 12.82 13.94
CA GLY A 11 -8.52 11.86 14.78
C GLY A 11 -8.00 10.44 14.59
N PRO A 12 -8.56 9.45 15.31
CA PRO A 12 -8.18 8.02 15.28
C PRO A 12 -8.16 7.38 13.88
N ARG A 13 -8.66 8.07 12.85
CA ARG A 13 -8.61 7.68 11.43
C ARG A 13 -7.20 7.77 10.82
N LEU A 14 -6.34 8.64 11.32
CA LEU A 14 -4.95 8.75 10.86
C LEU A 14 -4.08 7.66 11.50
N ASP A 15 -4.21 7.42 12.80
CA ASP A 15 -3.53 6.32 13.51
C ASP A 15 -3.93 4.95 12.97
N LEU A 16 -5.22 4.74 12.69
CA LEU A 16 -5.70 3.49 12.08
C LEU A 16 -5.09 3.25 10.69
N GLN A 17 -4.85 4.31 9.92
CA GLN A 17 -4.20 4.20 8.61
C GLN A 17 -2.73 3.86 8.75
N PHE A 18 -1.99 4.49 9.67
CA PHE A 18 -0.58 4.13 9.92
C PHE A 18 -0.44 2.69 10.40
N LEU A 19 -1.29 2.25 11.33
CA LEU A 19 -1.34 0.86 11.80
C LEU A 19 -1.63 -0.11 10.64
N GLN A 20 -2.61 0.21 9.80
CA GLN A 20 -2.92 -0.61 8.63
C GLN A 20 -1.75 -0.64 7.63
N ARG A 21 -1.01 0.46 7.45
CA ARG A 21 0.16 0.49 6.55
C ARG A 21 1.30 -0.37 7.09
N PHE A 22 1.51 -0.38 8.40
CA PHE A 22 2.44 -1.30 9.05
C PHE A 22 2.02 -2.77 8.85
N LEU A 23 0.72 -3.07 9.00
CA LEU A 23 0.17 -4.40 8.72
C LEU A 23 0.33 -4.82 7.25
N GLN A 24 0.26 -3.88 6.30
CA GLN A 24 0.51 -4.12 4.87
C GLN A 24 1.97 -4.52 4.60
N ILE A 25 2.93 -3.84 5.22
CA ILE A 25 4.36 -4.20 5.12
C ILE A 25 4.60 -5.61 5.68
N LEU A 26 3.97 -5.93 6.83
CA LEU A 26 3.99 -7.29 7.38
C LEU A 26 3.35 -8.32 6.43
N ASN A 27 2.24 -7.98 5.77
CA ASN A 27 1.64 -8.85 4.75
C ASN A 27 2.60 -9.13 3.59
N GLN A 28 3.40 -8.15 3.20
CA GLN A 28 4.41 -8.29 2.14
C GLN A 28 5.53 -9.28 2.54
N LEU A 29 5.90 -9.33 3.83
CA LEU A 29 6.78 -10.37 4.37
C LEU A 29 6.10 -11.75 4.37
N VAL A 30 4.81 -11.82 4.70
CA VAL A 30 4.04 -13.08 4.64
C VAL A 30 3.96 -13.60 3.20
N ILE A 31 3.69 -12.74 2.22
CA ILE A 31 3.69 -13.07 0.79
C ILE A 31 5.06 -13.62 0.36
N TYR A 32 6.15 -12.99 0.83
CA TYR A 32 7.50 -13.47 0.55
C TYR A 32 7.72 -14.89 1.12
N GLN A 33 7.29 -15.15 2.35
CA GLN A 33 7.37 -16.49 2.95
C GLN A 33 6.56 -17.52 2.15
N VAL A 34 5.34 -17.16 1.72
CA VAL A 34 4.51 -18.00 0.83
C VAL A 34 5.22 -18.28 -0.49
N GLY A 35 5.98 -17.32 -1.02
CA GLY A 35 6.80 -17.50 -2.23
C GLY A 35 8.00 -18.45 -2.07
N LEU A 36 8.47 -18.69 -0.84
CA LEU A 36 9.54 -19.65 -0.54
C LEU A 36 9.03 -21.08 -0.27
N ILE A 37 7.74 -21.24 0.07
CA ILE A 37 7.11 -22.54 0.31
C ILE A 37 7.29 -23.52 -0.85
N PRO A 38 7.17 -23.15 -2.14
CA PRO A 38 7.45 -24.06 -3.26
C PRO A 38 8.85 -24.67 -3.20
N SER A 39 9.86 -23.89 -2.82
CA SER A 39 11.24 -24.39 -2.66
C SER A 39 11.35 -25.39 -1.52
N GLN A 40 10.64 -25.17 -0.41
CA GLN A 40 10.60 -26.10 0.72
C GLN A 40 9.85 -27.40 0.37
N TYR A 41 8.79 -27.32 -0.43
CA TYR A 41 8.08 -28.51 -0.92
C TYR A 41 8.98 -29.44 -1.72
N TYR A 42 9.83 -28.91 -2.60
CA TYR A 42 10.78 -29.74 -3.36
C TYR A 42 11.72 -30.54 -2.45
N GLY A 43 12.17 -29.96 -1.32
CA GLY A 43 13.01 -30.66 -0.35
C GLY A 43 12.28 -31.80 0.38
N VAL A 44 11.04 -31.58 0.80
CA VAL A 44 10.23 -32.58 1.52
C VAL A 44 9.79 -33.72 0.59
N LEU A 45 9.43 -33.41 -0.66
CA LEU A 45 9.11 -34.40 -1.70
C LEU A 45 10.33 -35.26 -2.05
N GLY A 46 11.52 -34.66 -2.11
CA GLY A 46 12.78 -35.38 -2.36
C GLY A 46 13.13 -36.38 -1.26
N ASN A 47 12.89 -36.01 0.00
CA ASN A 47 13.17 -36.85 1.18
C ASN A 47 12.05 -37.88 1.48
N LYS A 48 10.94 -37.88 0.72
CA LYS A 48 9.76 -38.74 0.93
C LYS A 48 9.17 -38.68 2.35
N ASP A 49 9.26 -37.53 3.01
CA ASP A 49 8.72 -37.33 4.35
C ASP A 49 7.25 -36.86 4.29
N LEU A 50 6.33 -37.74 4.69
CA LEU A 50 4.89 -37.50 4.73
C LEU A 50 4.46 -36.60 5.89
N GLU A 51 5.17 -36.65 7.02
CA GLU A 51 4.86 -35.86 8.22
C GLU A 51 5.22 -34.39 7.98
N GLY A 52 6.41 -34.15 7.42
CA GLY A 52 6.86 -32.83 6.98
C GLY A 52 5.93 -32.22 5.93
N PHE A 53 5.44 -33.02 4.99
CA PHE A 53 4.54 -32.55 3.93
C PHE A 53 3.20 -32.04 4.47
N LYS A 54 2.58 -32.78 5.40
CA LYS A 54 1.31 -32.36 6.03
C LYS A 54 1.47 -31.06 6.81
N THR A 55 2.53 -30.95 7.61
CA THR A 55 2.80 -29.75 8.41
C THR A 55 3.03 -28.52 7.54
N LEU A 56 3.82 -28.67 6.47
CA LEU A 56 4.08 -27.60 5.51
C LEU A 56 2.80 -27.18 4.75
N THR A 57 1.94 -28.15 4.43
CA THR A 57 0.66 -27.88 3.76
C THR A 57 -0.30 -27.10 4.63
N ILE A 58 -0.44 -27.47 5.90
CA ILE A 58 -1.30 -26.75 6.86
C ILE A 58 -0.79 -25.32 7.06
N LEU A 59 0.53 -25.15 7.21
CA LEU A 59 1.14 -23.82 7.31
C LEU A 59 0.90 -22.98 6.07
N ALA A 60 1.06 -23.55 4.87
CA ALA A 60 0.80 -22.86 3.61
C ALA A 60 -0.65 -22.38 3.49
N VAL A 61 -1.62 -23.25 3.81
CA VAL A 61 -3.04 -22.89 3.79
C VAL A 61 -3.33 -21.77 4.80
N MET A 62 -2.78 -21.85 6.02
CA MET A 62 -2.96 -20.82 7.04
C MET A 62 -2.40 -19.46 6.59
N LEU A 63 -1.20 -19.43 5.98
CA LEU A 63 -0.61 -18.20 5.45
C LEU A 63 -1.41 -17.62 4.27
N ILE A 64 -1.98 -18.47 3.39
CA ILE A 64 -2.83 -18.02 2.28
C ILE A 64 -4.11 -17.37 2.81
N VAL A 65 -4.77 -18.00 3.80
CA VAL A 65 -5.97 -17.45 4.43
C VAL A 65 -5.65 -16.10 5.09
N LEU A 66 -4.56 -16.02 5.84
CA LEU A 66 -4.11 -14.78 6.49
C LEU A 66 -3.83 -13.67 5.47
N ASN A 67 -3.19 -13.99 4.35
CA ASN A 67 -2.92 -13.02 3.29
C ASN A 67 -4.23 -12.51 2.66
N SER A 68 -5.17 -13.42 2.40
CA SER A 68 -6.47 -13.05 1.84
C SER A 68 -7.26 -12.13 2.79
N THR A 69 -7.26 -12.38 4.10
CA THR A 69 -7.96 -11.52 5.07
C THR A 69 -7.32 -10.14 5.17
N LEU A 70 -5.99 -10.06 5.17
CA LEU A 70 -5.25 -8.79 5.15
C LEU A 70 -5.55 -7.98 3.87
N LYS A 71 -5.62 -8.65 2.72
CA LYS A 71 -5.97 -8.01 1.44
C LYS A 71 -7.41 -7.50 1.43
N SER A 72 -8.36 -8.28 1.95
CA SER A 72 -9.76 -7.86 2.07
C SER A 72 -9.92 -6.67 3.01
N PHE A 73 -9.18 -6.65 4.12
CA PHE A 73 -9.18 -5.53 5.06
C PHE A 73 -8.62 -4.25 4.41
N ASP A 74 -7.56 -4.36 3.60
CA ASP A 74 -7.02 -3.22 2.86
C ASP A 74 -8.04 -2.62 1.88
N GLN A 75 -8.75 -3.48 1.14
CA GLN A 75 -9.84 -3.07 0.26
C GLN A 75 -10.98 -2.40 1.03
N PHE A 76 -11.34 -2.93 2.20
CA PHE A 76 -12.38 -2.36 3.05
C PHE A 76 -12.06 -0.93 3.48
N THR A 77 -10.84 -0.66 3.94
CA THR A 77 -10.45 0.71 4.31
C THR A 77 -10.42 1.65 3.11
N CYS A 78 -9.94 1.21 1.94
CA CYS A 78 -9.98 2.03 0.73
C CYS A 78 -11.43 2.41 0.37
N ASN A 79 -12.37 1.48 0.52
CA ASN A 79 -13.79 1.76 0.29
C ASN A 79 -14.36 2.75 1.32
N LEU A 80 -13.98 2.63 2.59
CA LEU A 80 -14.41 3.55 3.64
C LEU A 80 -13.91 4.98 3.38
N LEU A 81 -12.64 5.13 3.00
CA LEU A 81 -12.05 6.41 2.61
C LEU A 81 -12.73 7.01 1.39
N TYR A 82 -13.01 6.18 0.38
CA TYR A 82 -13.75 6.59 -0.81
C TYR A 82 -15.11 7.20 -0.44
N VAL A 83 -15.89 6.54 0.43
CA VAL A 83 -17.22 7.04 0.83
C VAL A 83 -17.10 8.36 1.61
N SER A 84 -16.14 8.47 2.53
CA SER A 84 -15.92 9.70 3.30
C SER A 84 -15.56 10.88 2.40
N TRP A 85 -14.59 10.69 1.50
CA TRP A 85 -14.14 11.75 0.60
C TRP A 85 -15.20 12.12 -0.43
N ARG A 86 -15.97 11.16 -0.92
CA ARG A 86 -17.10 11.44 -1.79
C ARG A 86 -18.11 12.33 -1.07
N LYS A 87 -18.49 12.00 0.17
CA LYS A 87 -19.42 12.80 0.95
C LYS A 87 -18.93 14.23 1.12
N ASP A 88 -17.69 14.40 1.60
CA ASP A 88 -17.11 15.72 1.87
C ASP A 88 -16.99 16.57 0.59
N LEU A 89 -16.52 15.96 -0.51
CA LEU A 89 -16.33 16.67 -1.78
C LEU A 89 -17.65 17.04 -2.45
N THR A 90 -18.64 16.12 -2.46
CA THR A 90 -19.96 16.40 -3.03
C THR A 90 -20.68 17.49 -2.23
N GLU A 91 -20.62 17.46 -0.89
CA GLU A 91 -21.24 18.49 -0.04
C GLU A 91 -20.59 19.86 -0.25
N HIS A 92 -19.25 19.92 -0.36
CA HIS A 92 -18.53 21.15 -0.64
C HIS A 92 -18.88 21.74 -2.01
N LEU A 93 -18.92 20.90 -3.06
CA LEU A 93 -19.28 21.33 -4.41
C LEU A 93 -20.74 21.76 -4.50
N HIS A 94 -21.66 21.05 -3.85
CA HIS A 94 -23.06 21.46 -3.76
C HIS A 94 -23.21 22.81 -3.08
N CYS A 95 -22.52 23.04 -1.96
CA CYS A 95 -22.53 24.34 -1.28
C CYS A 95 -22.06 25.48 -2.21
N LEU A 96 -21.02 25.26 -3.02
CA LEU A 96 -20.54 26.24 -3.99
C LEU A 96 -21.50 26.45 -5.16
N TYR A 97 -22.10 25.38 -5.67
CA TYR A 97 -23.06 25.43 -6.78
C TYR A 97 -24.30 26.26 -6.45
N PHE A 98 -24.83 26.12 -5.23
CA PHE A 98 -25.99 26.88 -4.76
C PHE A 98 -25.64 28.28 -4.25
N ARG A 99 -24.36 28.63 -4.12
CA ARG A 99 -23.96 29.95 -3.64
C ARG A 99 -24.12 31.00 -4.75
N GLY A 100 -24.83 32.09 -4.45
CA GLY A 100 -24.78 33.33 -5.25
C GLY A 100 -25.19 33.20 -6.72
N ARG A 101 -26.34 32.57 -7.01
CA ARG A 101 -26.87 32.33 -8.38
C ARG A 101 -25.92 31.61 -9.35
N VAL A 102 -24.85 30.97 -8.85
CA VAL A 102 -23.89 30.23 -9.69
C VAL A 102 -24.58 29.16 -10.51
N TYR A 103 -25.58 28.47 -9.96
CA TYR A 103 -26.42 27.52 -10.71
C TYR A 103 -27.04 28.14 -11.97
N TYR A 104 -27.51 29.38 -11.91
CA TYR A 104 -28.13 30.08 -13.04
C TYR A 104 -27.08 30.52 -14.05
N THR A 105 -25.96 31.06 -13.55
CA THR A 105 -24.84 31.46 -14.40
C THR A 105 -24.26 30.28 -15.18
N LEU A 106 -24.14 29.11 -14.55
CA LEU A 106 -23.61 27.89 -15.18
C LEU A 106 -24.59 27.20 -16.13
N ASN A 107 -25.90 27.22 -15.86
CA ASN A 107 -26.89 26.57 -16.74
C ASN A 107 -27.38 27.48 -17.88
N VAL A 108 -27.36 28.81 -17.70
CA VAL A 108 -28.03 29.75 -18.61
C VAL A 108 -27.07 30.74 -19.27
N LEU A 109 -26.07 31.25 -18.53
CA LEU A 109 -25.13 32.25 -19.08
C LEU A 109 -23.89 31.62 -19.72
N ARG A 110 -23.65 30.33 -19.47
CA ARG A 110 -22.45 29.62 -19.89
C ARG A 110 -22.84 28.34 -20.62
N ASP A 111 -22.30 28.19 -21.82
CA ASP A 111 -22.48 27.03 -22.71
C ASP A 111 -21.18 26.20 -22.80
N ASP A 112 -20.21 26.48 -21.92
CA ASP A 112 -18.90 25.81 -21.87
C ASP A 112 -18.94 24.51 -21.04
N ILE A 113 -19.97 24.32 -20.22
CA ILE A 113 -20.14 23.17 -19.32
C ILE A 113 -21.53 22.57 -19.52
N ASP A 114 -21.62 21.50 -20.30
CA ASP A 114 -22.84 20.70 -20.41
C ASP A 114 -23.08 19.86 -19.14
N ASN A 115 -24.33 19.80 -18.70
CA ASN A 115 -24.83 18.99 -17.58
C ASN A 115 -23.96 19.06 -16.30
N PRO A 116 -23.84 20.25 -15.67
CA PRO A 116 -22.95 20.45 -14.54
C PRO A 116 -23.27 19.55 -13.34
N ASP A 117 -24.55 19.22 -13.14
CA ASP A 117 -25.06 18.29 -12.15
C ASP A 117 -24.56 16.84 -12.38
N GLN A 118 -24.60 16.39 -13.63
CA GLN A 118 -24.09 15.07 -14.01
C GLN A 118 -22.57 15.02 -13.82
N ARG A 119 -21.84 16.08 -14.20
CA ARG A 119 -20.39 16.16 -13.99
C ARG A 119 -20.03 16.16 -12.51
N ILE A 120 -20.72 16.95 -11.68
CA ILE A 120 -20.50 16.95 -10.22
C ILE A 120 -20.73 15.54 -9.64
N SER A 121 -21.71 14.78 -10.13
CA SER A 121 -21.96 13.44 -9.61
C SER A 121 -20.96 12.39 -10.11
N GLN A 122 -20.68 12.36 -11.43
CA GLN A 122 -19.87 11.33 -12.07
C GLN A 122 -18.37 11.58 -11.92
N ASP A 123 -17.91 12.82 -12.12
CA ASP A 123 -16.49 13.15 -12.05
C ASP A 123 -15.99 13.09 -10.61
N VAL A 124 -16.79 13.53 -9.63
CA VAL A 124 -16.46 13.39 -8.19
C VAL A 124 -16.37 11.93 -7.80
N GLU A 125 -17.31 11.09 -8.25
CA GLU A 125 -17.23 9.65 -7.98
C GLU A 125 -15.94 9.03 -8.52
N ARG A 126 -15.61 9.29 -9.79
CA ARG A 126 -14.41 8.76 -10.43
C ARG A 126 -13.15 9.28 -9.75
N PHE A 127 -13.11 10.58 -9.46
CA PHE A 127 -12.00 11.23 -8.77
C PHE A 127 -11.78 10.62 -7.39
N CYS A 128 -12.81 10.54 -6.54
CA CYS A 128 -12.67 9.98 -5.19
C CYS A 128 -12.25 8.51 -5.22
N ARG A 129 -12.74 7.71 -6.20
CA ARG A 129 -12.36 6.30 -6.34
C ARG A 129 -10.88 6.16 -6.73
N GLN A 130 -10.42 6.94 -7.70
CA GLN A 130 -9.01 6.94 -8.11
C GLN A 130 -8.11 7.49 -7.00
N LEU A 131 -8.51 8.60 -6.37
CA LEU A 131 -7.76 9.22 -5.28
C LEU A 131 -7.60 8.26 -4.10
N SER A 132 -8.65 7.55 -3.68
CA SER A 132 -8.57 6.58 -2.57
C SER A 132 -7.60 5.43 -2.88
N SER A 133 -7.66 4.90 -4.11
CA SER A 133 -6.74 3.84 -4.54
C SER A 133 -5.29 4.32 -4.64
N MET A 134 -5.08 5.55 -5.12
CA MET A 134 -3.74 6.12 -5.32
C MET A 134 -3.13 6.67 -4.03
N ALA A 135 -3.92 7.25 -3.14
CA ALA A 135 -3.46 7.76 -1.85
C ALA A 135 -2.76 6.67 -1.04
N SER A 136 -3.33 5.46 -1.03
CA SER A 136 -2.73 4.29 -0.39
C SER A 136 -1.35 3.95 -0.96
N LYS A 137 -1.15 4.10 -2.28
CA LYS A 137 0.12 3.81 -2.97
C LYS A 137 1.13 4.95 -2.86
N LEU A 138 0.68 6.19 -2.93
CA LEU A 138 1.52 7.38 -2.84
C LEU A 138 2.17 7.52 -1.47
N ILE A 139 1.46 7.13 -0.40
CA ILE A 139 2.05 7.11 0.94
C ILE A 139 3.12 6.02 1.03
N ILE A 140 2.91 4.83 0.45
CA ILE A 140 3.85 3.70 0.57
C ILE A 140 5.11 3.90 -0.30
N SER A 141 4.94 4.44 -1.50
CA SER A 141 5.97 4.53 -2.54
C SER A 141 7.32 5.07 -2.05
N PRO A 142 7.39 6.23 -1.35
CA PRO A 142 8.68 6.75 -0.90
C PRO A 142 9.35 5.85 0.15
N PHE A 143 8.60 5.29 1.11
CA PHE A 143 9.16 4.40 2.14
C PHE A 143 9.68 3.10 1.53
N THR A 144 8.89 2.49 0.64
CA THR A 144 9.28 1.25 -0.05
C THR A 144 10.51 1.48 -0.92
N LEU A 145 10.57 2.60 -1.65
CA LEU A 145 11.72 2.97 -2.47
C LEU A 145 13.00 3.12 -1.62
N ILE A 146 12.92 3.84 -0.50
CA ILE A 146 14.05 4.03 0.41
C ILE A 146 14.52 2.68 0.97
N TYR A 147 13.59 1.85 1.43
CA TYR A 147 13.91 0.53 2.01
C TYR A 147 14.63 -0.39 1.02
N TYR A 148 14.09 -0.53 -0.21
CA TYR A 148 14.71 -1.39 -1.22
C TYR A 148 16.02 -0.81 -1.75
N THR A 149 16.13 0.52 -1.86
CA THR A 149 17.39 1.19 -2.24
C THR A 149 18.47 0.90 -1.18
N TYR A 150 18.13 1.03 0.10
CA TYR A 150 19.04 0.71 1.20
C TYR A 150 19.46 -0.77 1.19
N GLN A 151 18.51 -1.70 1.03
CA GLN A 151 18.81 -3.13 0.98
C GLN A 151 19.71 -3.48 -0.22
N CYS A 152 19.47 -2.86 -1.38
CA CYS A 152 20.30 -3.03 -2.58
C CYS A 152 21.75 -2.60 -2.31
N PHE A 153 21.94 -1.43 -1.69
CA PHE A 153 23.25 -0.91 -1.35
C PHE A 153 23.99 -1.81 -0.35
N GLN A 154 23.30 -2.32 0.67
CA GLN A 154 23.88 -3.21 1.66
C GLN A 154 24.34 -4.54 1.03
N ARG A 155 23.53 -5.11 0.12
CA ARG A 155 23.89 -6.35 -0.58
C ARG A 155 25.08 -6.16 -1.52
N PHE A 156 25.13 -5.03 -2.22
CA PHE A 156 26.28 -4.67 -3.05
C PHE A 156 27.57 -4.58 -2.22
N LYS A 157 27.53 -3.90 -1.06
CA LYS A 157 28.69 -3.79 -0.16
C LYS A 157 29.16 -5.15 0.35
N HIS A 158 28.24 -6.03 0.78
CA HIS A 158 28.60 -7.38 1.22
C HIS A 158 29.22 -8.24 0.10
N MET A 159 28.75 -8.09 -1.13
CA MET A 159 29.30 -8.79 -2.29
C MET A 159 30.73 -8.31 -2.61
N GLN A 160 30.96 -6.99 -2.61
CA GLN A 160 32.28 -6.40 -2.84
C GLN A 160 33.33 -6.88 -1.82
N ILE A 161 32.95 -6.99 -0.55
CA ILE A 161 33.84 -7.50 0.52
C ILE A 161 34.21 -8.97 0.29
N ARG A 162 33.24 -9.81 -0.11
CA ARG A 162 33.51 -11.23 -0.42
C ARG A 162 34.48 -11.37 -1.61
N VAL A 163 34.20 -10.64 -2.70
CA VAL A 163 35.01 -10.68 -3.93
C VAL A 163 36.43 -10.16 -3.69
N ASN A 164 36.63 -9.18 -2.81
CA ASN A 164 37.96 -8.66 -2.50
C ASN A 164 38.71 -9.51 -1.44
N ALA A 165 37.99 -10.25 -0.60
CA ALA A 165 38.59 -11.09 0.44
C ALA A 165 39.16 -12.41 -0.09
N GLU A 166 38.54 -13.03 -1.11
CA GLU A 166 39.02 -14.28 -1.72
C GLU A 166 40.43 -14.18 -2.35
N PRO A 167 40.73 -13.20 -3.23
CA PRO A 167 42.07 -13.03 -3.77
C PRO A 167 43.07 -12.60 -2.69
N ALA A 168 42.68 -11.75 -1.74
CA ALA A 168 43.55 -11.34 -0.64
C ALA A 168 43.98 -12.52 0.26
N ALA A 169 43.06 -13.45 0.54
CA ALA A 169 43.37 -14.69 1.26
C ALA A 169 44.27 -15.63 0.46
N PHE A 170 44.08 -15.70 -0.87
CA PHE A 170 44.93 -16.50 -1.76
C PHE A 170 46.37 -15.97 -1.82
N TYR A 171 46.56 -14.66 -1.95
CA TYR A 171 47.90 -14.04 -1.94
C TYR A 171 48.61 -14.20 -0.58
N SER A 172 47.86 -14.10 0.54
CA SER A 172 48.38 -14.34 1.88
C SER A 172 48.86 -15.77 2.10
N TRP A 173 48.13 -16.77 1.60
CA TRP A 173 48.51 -18.19 1.72
C TRP A 173 49.79 -18.53 0.95
N HIS A 174 49.97 -17.91 -0.23
CA HIS A 174 51.13 -18.18 -1.09
C HIS A 174 52.44 -17.58 -0.55
N GLN A 175 52.36 -16.65 0.40
CA GLN A 175 53.51 -16.00 1.03
C GLN A 175 54.04 -16.76 2.26
N HIS A 176 53.29 -17.76 2.74
CA HIS A 176 53.64 -18.62 3.88
C HIS A 176 54.11 -20.03 3.48
N LEU A 177 54.22 -20.30 2.17
CA LEU A 177 54.84 -21.48 1.56
C LEU A 177 56.22 -21.10 1.00
#